data_AF-N8QWJ3-F1
#
_entry.id   AF-N8QWJ3-F1
#
_cell.length_a   1.000
_cell.length_b   1.000
_cell.length_c   1.000
_cell.angle_alpha   90.00
_cell.angle_beta   90.00
_cell.angle_gamma   90.00
#
_symmetry.space_group_name_H-M   'P 1'
#
loop_
_entity.id
_entity.type
_entity.pdbx_description
1 polymer ?
#
loop_
_entity_poly.entity_id
_entity_poly.type
_entity_poly.pdbx_seq_one_letter_code
_entity_poly.pdbx_strand_id
1 'polypeptide(L)'
;MYQLTVKETRGLQTWKLNIGEKAPRCPSSFQSERNELKLAAIFFPDNSLKELFKTILLESTHNYFSFQVEKIDAENLKEEETQTITIFKGMDVVPDSGRELVLHMVTGQFLAPAVYKKGCGHFHTPGGEARPYMIKEWAYQDELNNVLGLKAVDPEKLKELNKRADKDKGENGINPEKLFEMILEGITQIFPEAKVTVRKS
;
A
#
# COMPACT_ATOMS: atom_id res chain seq x y z
N MET A 1 -27.83 9.05 -7.33
CA MET A 1 -28.03 9.32 -5.90
C MET A 1 -27.27 10.60 -5.54
N TYR A 2 -27.59 11.29 -4.45
CA TYR A 2 -26.85 12.45 -3.96
C TYR A 2 -26.14 12.08 -2.66
N GLN A 3 -24.90 12.56 -2.51
CA GLN A 3 -24.08 12.36 -1.33
C GLN A 3 -23.69 13.72 -0.75
N LEU A 4 -23.78 13.84 0.56
CA LEU A 4 -23.23 14.92 1.34
C LEU A 4 -21.83 14.52 1.82
N THR A 5 -20.82 15.30 1.48
CA THR A 5 -19.47 15.21 2.02
C THR A 5 -19.23 16.37 2.97
N VAL A 6 -18.72 16.07 4.16
CA VAL A 6 -18.31 17.05 5.17
C VAL A 6 -16.82 16.92 5.41
N LYS A 7 -16.08 18.03 5.40
CA LYS A 7 -14.63 18.04 5.63
C LYS A 7 -14.26 19.09 6.66
N GLU A 8 -13.22 18.82 7.42
CA GLU A 8 -12.58 19.87 8.23
C GLU A 8 -11.87 20.87 7.29
N THR A 9 -12.11 22.18 7.44
CA THR A 9 -11.53 23.19 6.53
C THR A 9 -10.00 23.26 6.56
N ARG A 10 -9.36 22.70 7.60
CA ARG A 10 -7.89 22.61 7.76
C ARG A 10 -7.44 21.27 8.38
N GLY A 11 -8.33 20.31 8.42
CA GLY A 11 -8.07 19.02 9.04
C GLY A 11 -8.04 17.90 8.00
N LEU A 12 -7.89 16.67 8.49
CA LEU A 12 -7.78 15.48 7.64
C LEU A 12 -9.06 14.64 7.65
N GLN A 13 -9.98 14.90 8.59
CA GLN A 13 -11.20 14.10 8.70
C GLN A 13 -12.23 14.51 7.65
N THR A 14 -12.89 13.49 7.10
CA THR A 14 -13.95 13.62 6.11
C THR A 14 -15.05 12.63 6.45
N TRP A 15 -16.30 13.09 6.37
CA TRP A 15 -17.48 12.26 6.57
C TRP A 15 -18.35 12.32 5.33
N LYS A 16 -19.04 11.22 5.03
CA LYS A 16 -19.92 11.10 3.88
C LYS A 16 -21.27 10.54 4.31
N LEU A 17 -22.34 11.04 3.72
CA LEU A 17 -23.69 10.56 3.96
C LEU A 17 -24.50 10.59 2.66
N ASN A 18 -25.13 9.46 2.33
CA ASN A 18 -26.06 9.39 1.21
C ASN A 18 -27.39 10.06 1.60
N ILE A 19 -27.80 11.08 0.84
CA ILE A 19 -28.99 11.91 1.12
C ILE A 19 -30.17 11.64 0.16
N GLY A 20 -30.07 10.57 -0.63
CA GLY A 20 -31.16 10.03 -1.45
C GLY A 20 -31.06 10.36 -2.95
N GLU A 21 -32.07 9.97 -3.72
CA GLU A 21 -32.04 10.10 -5.19
C GLU A 21 -32.47 11.47 -5.71
N LYS A 22 -33.23 12.22 -4.90
CA LYS A 22 -33.76 13.53 -5.27
C LYS A 22 -32.74 14.62 -4.96
N ALA A 23 -32.63 15.60 -5.85
CA ALA A 23 -31.79 16.76 -5.62
C ALA A 23 -32.24 17.49 -4.34
N PRO A 24 -31.36 17.68 -3.35
CA PRO A 24 -31.72 18.39 -2.13
C PRO A 24 -31.91 19.88 -2.43
N ARG A 25 -32.82 20.51 -1.68
CA ARG A 25 -33.06 21.96 -1.75
C ARG A 25 -32.05 22.70 -0.87
N CYS A 26 -30.77 22.57 -1.17
CA CYS A 26 -29.69 23.27 -0.49
C CYS A 26 -28.61 23.70 -1.49
N PRO A 27 -27.73 24.65 -1.12
CA PRO A 27 -26.55 24.95 -1.91
C PRO A 27 -25.68 23.70 -2.13
N SER A 28 -25.04 23.61 -3.29
CA SER A 28 -24.10 22.52 -3.61
C SER A 28 -22.87 22.52 -2.72
N SER A 29 -22.52 23.65 -2.11
CA SER A 29 -21.47 23.74 -1.11
C SER A 29 -21.67 24.91 -0.17
N PHE A 30 -21.30 24.75 1.09
CA PHE A 30 -21.29 25.83 2.09
C PHE A 30 -20.27 25.54 3.19
N GLN A 31 -20.01 26.51 4.06
CA GLN A 31 -19.21 26.33 5.27
C GLN A 31 -20.08 26.57 6.49
N SER A 32 -19.72 25.92 7.59
CA SER A 32 -20.42 26.08 8.86
C SER A 32 -19.45 25.97 10.03
N GLU A 33 -19.78 26.66 11.11
CA GLU A 33 -19.04 26.61 12.35
C GLU A 33 -19.50 25.46 13.25
N ARG A 34 -18.61 25.00 14.13
CA ARG A 34 -18.93 23.97 15.13
C ARG A 34 -20.16 24.32 15.98
N ASN A 35 -20.35 25.60 16.32
CA ASN A 35 -21.52 26.02 17.11
C ASN A 35 -22.83 25.88 16.33
N GLU A 36 -22.83 26.17 15.04
CA GLU A 36 -23.98 25.94 14.16
C GLU A 36 -24.26 24.44 14.03
N LEU A 37 -23.21 23.61 13.95
CA LEU A 37 -23.35 22.15 13.97
C LEU A 37 -23.95 21.62 15.27
N LYS A 38 -23.56 22.18 16.42
CA LYS A 38 -24.17 21.85 17.72
C LYS A 38 -25.65 22.18 17.73
N LEU A 39 -26.03 23.36 17.26
CA LEU A 39 -27.44 23.74 17.15
C LEU A 39 -28.19 22.79 16.23
N ALA A 40 -27.61 22.45 15.07
CA ALA A 40 -28.18 21.48 14.15
C ALA A 40 -28.36 20.10 14.80
N ALA A 41 -27.37 19.59 15.52
CA ALA A 41 -27.46 18.30 16.22
C ALA A 41 -28.53 18.26 17.32
N ILE A 42 -28.93 19.42 17.87
CA ILE A 42 -30.00 19.56 18.86
C ILE A 42 -31.37 19.62 18.17
N PHE A 43 -31.52 20.48 17.17
CA PHE A 43 -32.83 20.84 16.60
C PHE A 43 -33.24 20.02 15.37
N PHE A 44 -32.32 19.29 14.73
CA PHE A 44 -32.69 18.43 13.61
C PHE A 44 -33.60 17.28 14.08
N PRO A 45 -34.54 16.84 13.22
CA PRO A 45 -35.32 15.63 13.48
C PRO A 45 -34.40 14.40 13.53
N ASP A 46 -34.80 13.38 14.28
CA ASP A 46 -34.01 12.16 14.45
C ASP A 46 -33.90 11.39 13.12
N ASN A 47 -32.77 11.57 12.44
CA ASN A 47 -32.45 10.99 11.15
C ASN A 47 -30.93 10.89 10.96
N SER A 48 -30.49 10.33 9.81
CA SER A 48 -29.08 10.12 9.51
C SER A 48 -28.24 11.41 9.45
N LEU A 49 -28.84 12.57 9.14
CA LEU A 49 -28.13 13.85 9.19
C LEU A 49 -27.84 14.29 10.63
N LYS A 50 -28.81 14.10 11.54
CA LYS A 50 -28.61 14.40 12.96
C LYS A 50 -27.53 13.53 13.56
N GLU A 51 -27.54 12.24 13.25
CA GLU A 51 -26.51 11.30 13.71
C GLU A 51 -25.13 11.66 13.13
N LEU A 52 -25.05 12.01 11.84
CA LEU A 52 -23.82 12.53 11.23
C LEU A 52 -23.26 13.74 12.01
N PHE A 53 -24.10 14.73 12.33
CA PHE A 53 -23.63 15.92 13.07
C PHE A 53 -23.15 15.57 14.48
N LYS A 54 -23.81 14.65 15.17
CA LYS A 54 -23.34 14.15 16.47
C LYS A 54 -21.98 13.46 16.35
N THR A 55 -21.81 12.60 15.34
CA THR A 55 -20.55 11.91 15.07
C THR A 55 -19.42 12.91 14.79
N ILE A 56 -19.65 13.89 13.91
CA ILE A 56 -18.65 14.95 13.63
C ILE A 56 -18.27 15.70 14.92
N LEU A 57 -19.25 16.06 15.75
CA LEU A 57 -18.99 16.75 17.01
C LEU A 57 -18.23 15.89 18.03
N LEU A 58 -18.38 14.58 17.98
CA LEU A 58 -17.66 13.64 18.85
C LEU A 58 -16.22 13.40 18.37
N GLU A 59 -16.03 13.21 17.06
CA GLU A 59 -14.75 12.78 16.46
C GLU A 59 -13.80 13.94 16.13
N SER A 60 -14.35 15.13 15.85
CA SER A 60 -13.58 16.30 15.46
C SER A 60 -13.44 17.32 16.58
N THR A 61 -12.25 17.91 16.69
CA THR A 61 -11.97 19.07 17.55
C THR A 61 -11.97 20.40 16.77
N HIS A 62 -12.20 20.38 15.46
CA HIS A 62 -12.14 21.58 14.62
C HIS A 62 -13.37 22.49 14.78
N ASN A 63 -13.15 23.77 14.49
CA ASN A 63 -14.17 24.82 14.60
C ASN A 63 -14.90 25.12 13.28
N TYR A 64 -14.34 24.73 12.12
CA TYR A 64 -14.88 25.06 10.81
C TYR A 64 -14.94 23.83 9.92
N PHE A 65 -16.08 23.67 9.25
CA PHE A 65 -16.36 22.54 8.38
C PHE A 65 -16.84 23.04 7.02
N SER A 66 -16.46 22.34 5.96
CA SER A 66 -16.99 22.53 4.62
C SER A 66 -17.95 21.39 4.28
N PHE A 67 -19.06 21.75 3.66
CA PHE A 67 -20.11 20.85 3.22
C PHE A 67 -20.19 20.91 1.71
N GLN A 68 -20.29 19.75 1.07
CA GLN A 68 -20.36 19.62 -0.38
C GLN A 68 -21.38 18.54 -0.73
N VAL A 69 -22.29 18.86 -1.65
CA VAL A 69 -23.34 17.97 -2.12
C VAL A 69 -23.09 17.66 -3.58
N GLU A 70 -22.94 16.38 -3.89
CA GLU A 70 -22.63 15.92 -5.24
C GLU A 70 -23.61 14.84 -5.68
N LYS A 71 -23.92 14.81 -6.97
CA LYS A 71 -24.65 13.71 -7.58
C LYS A 71 -23.64 12.59 -7.87
N ILE A 72 -23.86 11.45 -7.26
CA ILE A 72 -23.11 10.22 -7.50
C ILE A 72 -23.95 9.25 -8.34
N ASP A 73 -23.33 8.64 -9.34
CA ASP A 73 -23.98 7.60 -10.14
C ASP A 73 -24.12 6.33 -9.29
N ALA A 74 -25.21 5.59 -9.49
CA ALA A 74 -25.54 4.42 -8.65
C ALA A 74 -24.49 3.30 -8.76
N GLU A 75 -23.67 3.30 -9.82
CA GLU A 75 -22.53 2.39 -9.99
C GLU A 75 -21.38 2.73 -9.01
N ASN A 76 -21.23 3.99 -8.61
CA ASN A 76 -20.22 4.44 -7.65
C ASN A 76 -20.65 4.25 -6.18
N LEU A 77 -21.88 3.79 -5.90
CA LEU A 77 -22.33 3.49 -4.53
C LEU A 77 -21.74 2.18 -3.96
N LYS A 78 -21.18 1.32 -4.83
CA LYS A 78 -20.53 0.06 -4.41
C LYS A 78 -19.06 0.23 -4.04
N GLU A 79 -18.50 1.42 -4.23
CA GLU A 79 -17.11 1.75 -3.93
C GLU A 79 -17.12 2.96 -3.00
N GLU A 80 -17.28 2.74 -1.69
CA GLU A 80 -16.98 3.65 -0.57
C GLU A 80 -17.79 3.32 0.71
N GLU A 81 -18.17 2.06 0.92
CA GLU A 81 -17.75 1.49 2.22
C GLU A 81 -16.23 1.60 2.19
N THR A 82 -15.60 2.08 3.26
CA THR A 82 -14.18 1.80 3.49
C THR A 82 -14.02 0.31 3.26
N GLN A 83 -13.56 -0.09 2.07
CA GLN A 83 -13.15 -1.44 1.84
C GLN A 83 -11.99 -1.59 2.82
N THR A 84 -12.30 -2.14 3.99
CA THR A 84 -11.32 -2.86 4.76
C THR A 84 -10.92 -3.94 3.79
N ILE A 85 -9.87 -3.66 3.02
CA ILE A 85 -9.41 -4.59 2.00
C ILE A 85 -8.96 -5.81 2.79
N THR A 86 -9.84 -6.80 2.92
CA THR A 86 -9.67 -7.97 3.79
C THR A 86 -8.76 -8.99 3.09
N ILE A 87 -7.76 -8.50 2.36
CA ILE A 87 -6.75 -9.31 1.69
C ILE A 87 -5.54 -9.50 2.59
N PHE A 88 -5.30 -8.56 3.51
CA PHE A 88 -4.23 -8.66 4.48
C PHE A 88 -4.65 -9.67 5.54
N LYS A 89 -3.87 -10.76 5.59
CA LYS A 89 -3.97 -11.85 6.53
C LYS A 89 -2.96 -11.60 7.64
N GLY A 90 -3.36 -11.88 8.87
CA GLY A 90 -2.46 -11.79 10.02
C GLY A 90 -1.38 -12.87 9.95
N MET A 91 -0.36 -12.70 10.80
CA MET A 91 0.74 -13.67 10.94
C MET A 91 0.33 -15.01 11.58
N ASP A 92 -0.89 -15.10 12.09
CA ASP A 92 -1.54 -16.34 12.52
C ASP A 92 -1.90 -17.26 11.34
N VAL A 93 -1.97 -16.70 10.13
CA VAL A 93 -2.24 -17.46 8.89
C VAL A 93 -0.93 -17.67 8.14
N VAL A 94 -0.63 -18.94 7.82
CA VAL A 94 0.56 -19.30 7.05
C VAL A 94 0.24 -19.27 5.55
N PRO A 95 0.99 -18.52 4.72
CA PRO A 95 0.79 -18.48 3.28
C PRO A 95 1.21 -19.78 2.58
N ASP A 96 0.67 -19.97 1.38
CA ASP A 96 1.11 -21.02 0.46
C ASP A 96 2.56 -20.79 0.04
N SER A 97 3.33 -21.87 0.01
CA SER A 97 4.73 -21.76 -0.39
C SER A 97 4.85 -21.50 -1.90
N GLY A 98 5.74 -20.59 -2.28
CA GLY A 98 6.04 -20.31 -3.69
C GLY A 98 5.13 -19.28 -4.38
N ARG A 99 4.09 -18.77 -3.71
CA ARG A 99 3.31 -17.61 -4.21
C ARG A 99 3.97 -16.30 -3.79
N GLU A 100 3.85 -15.28 -4.64
CA GLU A 100 4.33 -13.94 -4.34
C GLU A 100 3.42 -13.24 -3.34
N LEU A 101 4.05 -12.62 -2.35
CA LEU A 101 3.43 -11.95 -1.22
C LEU A 101 3.89 -10.50 -1.18
N VAL A 102 3.01 -9.66 -0.62
CA VAL A 102 3.34 -8.33 -0.14
C VAL A 102 3.30 -8.36 1.38
N LEU A 103 4.41 -8.00 2.02
CA LEU A 103 4.52 -7.96 3.48
C LEU A 103 4.30 -6.55 3.97
N HIS A 104 3.39 -6.37 4.93
CA HIS A 104 3.26 -5.15 5.70
C HIS A 104 4.04 -5.34 7.00
N MET A 105 5.15 -4.61 7.14
CA MET A 105 6.06 -4.72 8.27
C MET A 105 5.48 -3.99 9.49
N VAL A 106 5.87 -4.42 10.70
CA VAL A 106 5.50 -3.72 11.95
C VAL A 106 5.99 -2.26 11.99
N THR A 107 6.99 -1.92 11.18
CA THR A 107 7.52 -0.56 11.00
C THR A 107 6.66 0.31 10.06
N GLY A 108 5.59 -0.25 9.47
CA GLY A 108 4.73 0.43 8.47
C GLY A 108 5.28 0.40 7.04
N GLN A 109 6.40 -0.26 6.80
CA GLN A 109 6.97 -0.43 5.46
C GLN A 109 6.31 -1.59 4.72
N PHE A 110 6.24 -1.51 3.39
CA PHE A 110 5.86 -2.63 2.54
C PHE A 110 7.08 -3.26 1.88
N LEU A 111 7.16 -4.59 1.88
CA LEU A 111 8.17 -5.35 1.16
C LEU A 111 7.51 -6.25 0.12
N ALA A 112 7.95 -6.13 -1.13
CA ALA A 112 7.51 -6.94 -2.26
C ALA A 112 8.60 -7.00 -3.34
N PRO A 113 8.67 -8.06 -4.15
CA PRO A 113 7.97 -9.33 -3.96
C PRO A 113 8.56 -10.11 -2.77
N ALA A 114 7.75 -10.86 -2.06
CA ALA A 114 8.20 -11.79 -1.02
C ALA A 114 7.68 -13.21 -1.29
N VAL A 115 8.42 -14.23 -0.86
CA VAL A 115 7.99 -15.63 -1.01
C VAL A 115 8.18 -16.37 0.30
N TYR A 116 7.14 -17.05 0.77
CA TYR A 116 7.24 -17.94 1.91
C TYR A 116 7.80 -19.31 1.50
N LYS A 117 8.84 -19.76 2.21
CA LYS A 117 9.46 -21.07 1.99
C LYS A 117 9.19 -21.99 3.17
N LYS A 118 8.27 -22.95 2.99
CA LYS A 118 7.84 -23.88 4.06
C LYS A 118 9.01 -24.66 4.69
N GLY A 119 10.06 -24.95 3.91
CA GLY A 119 11.23 -25.70 4.38
C GLY A 119 12.07 -25.00 5.45
N CYS A 120 12.11 -23.66 5.48
CA CYS A 120 12.82 -22.89 6.51
C CYS A 120 11.90 -21.99 7.33
N GLY A 121 10.61 -21.89 6.99
CA GLY A 121 9.65 -21.06 7.72
C GLY A 121 9.90 -19.56 7.60
N HIS A 122 10.71 -19.12 6.62
CA HIS A 122 11.06 -17.71 6.42
C HIS A 122 10.39 -17.12 5.19
N PHE A 123 10.30 -15.79 5.21
CA PHE A 123 9.85 -14.98 4.09
C PHE A 123 11.09 -14.41 3.38
N HIS A 124 11.30 -14.83 2.15
CA HIS A 124 12.43 -14.36 1.34
C HIS A 124 12.00 -13.17 0.50
N THR A 125 12.78 -12.11 0.54
CA THR A 125 12.64 -10.90 -0.28
C THR A 125 13.92 -10.69 -1.10
N PRO A 126 13.90 -9.88 -2.17
CA PRO A 126 15.11 -9.52 -2.90
C PRO A 126 16.20 -8.90 -2.01
N GLY A 127 15.82 -8.22 -0.93
CA GLY A 127 16.74 -7.59 0.03
C GLY A 127 17.23 -8.49 1.15
N GLY A 128 16.83 -9.77 1.18
CA GLY A 128 17.16 -10.72 2.26
C GLY A 128 15.94 -11.38 2.88
N GLU A 129 16.11 -11.92 4.10
CA GLU A 129 15.04 -12.63 4.82
C GLU A 129 14.28 -11.73 5.79
N ALA A 130 12.95 -11.74 5.72
CA ALA A 130 12.07 -11.17 6.73
C ALA A 130 11.66 -12.25 7.74
N ARG A 131 11.84 -11.96 9.03
CA ARG A 131 11.43 -12.86 10.12
C ARG A 131 9.95 -12.64 10.45
N PRO A 132 9.21 -13.67 10.89
CA PRO A 132 7.78 -13.55 11.20
C PRO A 132 7.44 -12.39 12.17
N TYR A 133 8.24 -12.16 13.22
CA TYR A 133 8.00 -11.08 14.19
C TYR A 133 8.15 -9.66 13.63
N MET A 134 8.75 -9.52 12.45
CA MET A 134 8.91 -8.23 11.78
C MET A 134 7.70 -7.88 10.90
N ILE A 135 6.80 -8.84 10.68
CA ILE A 135 5.67 -8.73 9.78
C ILE A 135 4.42 -8.54 10.63
N LYS A 136 3.63 -7.52 10.31
CA LYS A 136 2.33 -7.25 10.93
C LYS A 136 1.25 -8.11 10.27
N GLU A 137 1.22 -8.07 8.95
CA GLU A 137 0.25 -8.75 8.10
C GLU A 137 0.84 -8.94 6.69
N TRP A 138 0.25 -9.83 5.90
CA TRP A 138 0.69 -10.13 4.54
C TRP A 138 -0.51 -10.33 3.62
N ALA A 139 -0.33 -10.08 2.32
CA ALA A 139 -1.34 -10.35 1.30
C ALA A 139 -0.68 -11.06 0.11
N TYR A 140 -1.45 -11.84 -0.66
CA TYR A 140 -0.96 -12.31 -1.94
C TYR A 140 -0.91 -11.16 -2.95
N GLN A 141 0.16 -11.08 -3.73
CA GLN A 141 0.42 -9.95 -4.63
C GLN A 141 -0.61 -9.86 -5.77
N ASP A 142 -1.08 -11.00 -6.27
CA ASP A 142 -2.15 -11.09 -7.28
C ASP A 142 -3.50 -10.61 -6.73
N GLU A 143 -3.87 -11.03 -5.52
CA GLU A 143 -5.09 -10.60 -4.82
C GLU A 143 -5.07 -9.08 -4.58
N LEU A 144 -3.94 -8.55 -4.10
CA LEU A 144 -3.75 -7.10 -3.90
C LEU A 144 -3.86 -6.33 -5.21
N ASN A 145 -3.17 -6.77 -6.25
CA ASN A 145 -3.21 -6.10 -7.56
C ASN A 145 -4.62 -6.09 -8.15
N ASN A 146 -5.37 -7.19 -8.00
CA ASN A 146 -6.74 -7.27 -8.48
C ASN A 146 -7.66 -6.28 -7.76
N VAL A 147 -7.56 -6.19 -6.42
CA VAL A 147 -8.35 -5.20 -5.65
C VAL A 147 -7.98 -3.77 -6.01
N LEU A 148 -6.68 -3.49 -6.24
CA LEU A 148 -6.21 -2.16 -6.63
C LEU A 148 -6.46 -1.84 -8.11
N GLY A 149 -7.08 -2.73 -8.88
CA GLY A 149 -7.29 -2.56 -10.32
C GLY A 149 -5.98 -2.47 -11.12
N LEU A 150 -4.86 -2.93 -10.57
CA LEU A 150 -3.55 -2.88 -11.18
C LEU A 150 -3.42 -3.99 -12.22
N LYS A 151 -3.40 -3.58 -13.49
CA LYS A 151 -3.15 -4.51 -14.60
C LYS A 151 -1.66 -4.77 -14.73
N ALA A 152 -1.31 -6.05 -14.94
CA ALA A 152 0.04 -6.41 -15.31
C ALA A 152 0.48 -5.66 -16.58
N VAL A 153 1.76 -5.32 -16.64
CA VAL A 153 2.35 -4.72 -17.84
C VAL A 153 2.19 -5.69 -19.01
N ASP A 154 1.84 -5.15 -20.18
CA ASP A 154 1.74 -5.92 -21.42
C ASP A 154 3.00 -6.81 -21.62
N PRO A 155 2.84 -8.11 -21.95
CA PRO A 155 3.96 -9.03 -22.17
C PRO A 155 5.04 -8.52 -23.14
N GLU A 156 4.66 -7.76 -24.18
CA GLU A 156 5.64 -7.19 -25.12
C GLU A 156 6.46 -6.09 -24.47
N LYS A 157 5.81 -5.22 -23.71
CA LYS A 157 6.45 -4.14 -22.95
C LYS A 157 7.29 -4.69 -21.79
N LEU A 158 6.87 -5.79 -21.18
CA LEU A 158 7.65 -6.52 -20.17
C LEU A 158 8.96 -7.08 -20.76
N LYS A 159 8.92 -7.65 -21.96
CA LYS A 159 10.13 -8.12 -22.67
C LYS A 159 11.09 -6.98 -22.97
N GLU A 160 10.57 -5.81 -23.36
CA GLU A 160 11.39 -4.62 -23.60
C GLU A 160 12.04 -4.10 -22.31
N LEU A 161 11.27 -4.03 -21.21
CA LEU A 161 11.77 -3.62 -19.90
C LEU A 161 12.82 -4.60 -19.35
N ASN A 162 12.64 -5.91 -19.54
CA ASN A 162 13.64 -6.91 -19.14
C ASN A 162 14.92 -6.78 -19.97
N LYS A 163 14.81 -6.59 -21.29
CA LYS A 163 15.97 -6.32 -22.15
C LYS A 163 16.71 -5.03 -21.75
N ARG A 164 15.97 -4.02 -21.29
CA ARG A 164 16.56 -2.78 -20.77
C ARG A 164 17.25 -3.00 -19.43
N ALA A 165 16.61 -3.71 -18.50
CA ALA A 165 17.20 -4.07 -17.21
C ALA A 165 18.48 -4.91 -17.37
N ASP A 166 18.51 -5.85 -18.32
CA ASP A 166 19.70 -6.65 -18.62
C ASP A 166 20.83 -5.83 -19.24
N LYS A 167 20.51 -4.79 -20.02
CA LYS A 167 21.51 -3.83 -20.54
C LYS A 167 22.01 -2.87 -19.45
N ASP A 168 21.13 -2.46 -18.54
CA ASP A 168 21.45 -1.56 -17.43
C ASP A 168 22.22 -2.28 -16.31
N LYS A 169 22.18 -3.62 -16.25
CA LYS A 169 23.11 -4.47 -15.49
C LYS A 169 24.54 -4.49 -16.08
N GLY A 170 24.97 -3.37 -16.66
CA GLY A 170 26.33 -3.19 -17.16
C GLY A 170 27.37 -3.61 -16.12
N GLU A 171 28.26 -4.52 -16.55
CA GLU A 171 29.61 -4.80 -16.02
C GLU A 171 29.84 -4.85 -14.50
N ASN A 172 28.87 -5.28 -13.70
CA ASN A 172 29.10 -5.63 -12.28
C ASN A 172 28.97 -7.13 -11.99
N GLY A 173 28.97 -7.97 -13.04
CA GLY A 173 29.31 -9.38 -12.87
C GLY A 173 30.79 -9.44 -12.49
N ILE A 174 31.10 -10.00 -11.33
CA ILE A 174 32.48 -10.31 -10.92
C ILE A 174 33.12 -11.05 -12.09
N ASN A 175 34.01 -10.39 -12.84
CA ASN A 175 34.79 -11.06 -13.86
C ASN A 175 35.74 -11.99 -13.10
N PRO A 176 35.58 -13.33 -13.21
CA PRO A 176 36.39 -14.28 -12.44
C PRO A 176 37.89 -14.08 -12.68
N GLU A 177 38.25 -13.60 -13.87
CA GLU A 177 39.62 -13.31 -14.26
C GLU A 177 40.17 -12.10 -13.49
N LYS A 178 39.40 -11.00 -13.37
CA LYS A 178 39.80 -9.83 -12.57
C LYS A 178 39.85 -10.13 -11.07
N LEU A 179 38.94 -10.96 -10.56
CA LEU A 179 38.97 -11.39 -9.16
C LEU A 179 40.21 -12.25 -8.87
N PHE A 180 40.55 -13.14 -9.80
CA PHE A 180 41.73 -13.99 -9.68
C PHE A 180 43.03 -13.18 -9.76
N GLU A 181 43.11 -12.17 -10.63
CA GLU A 181 44.24 -11.26 -10.69
C GLU A 181 44.42 -10.46 -9.39
N MET A 182 43.34 -9.93 -8.81
CA MET A 182 43.41 -9.23 -7.51
C MET A 182 43.89 -10.15 -6.37
N ILE A 183 43.44 -11.42 -6.37
CA ILE A 183 43.87 -12.41 -5.38
C ILE A 183 45.36 -12.77 -5.59
N LEU A 184 45.79 -12.92 -6.85
CA LEU A 184 47.18 -13.18 -7.19
C LEU A 184 48.10 -12.04 -6.76
N GLU A 185 47.73 -10.79 -7.05
CA GLU A 185 48.49 -9.59 -6.65
C GLU A 185 48.63 -9.48 -5.13
N GLY A 186 47.55 -9.74 -4.38
CA GLY A 186 47.59 -9.76 -2.92
C GLY A 186 48.46 -10.89 -2.36
N ILE A 187 48.44 -12.07 -2.99
CA ILE A 187 49.23 -13.22 -2.54
C ILE A 187 50.72 -13.07 -2.90
N THR A 188 51.08 -12.55 -4.07
CA THR A 188 52.49 -12.32 -4.45
C THR A 188 53.16 -11.20 -3.65
N GLN A 189 52.40 -10.20 -3.18
CA GLN A 189 52.93 -9.20 -2.25
C GLN A 189 53.28 -9.78 -0.87
N ILE A 190 52.53 -10.78 -0.40
CA ILE A 190 52.73 -11.39 0.92
C ILE A 190 53.68 -12.60 0.85
N PHE A 191 53.66 -13.35 -0.25
CA PHE A 191 54.46 -14.55 -0.48
C PHE A 191 54.99 -14.61 -1.94
N PRO A 192 56.19 -14.06 -2.21
CA PRO A 192 56.72 -13.91 -3.58
C PRO A 192 56.90 -15.22 -4.35
N GLU A 193 57.04 -16.36 -3.64
CA GLU A 193 57.35 -17.66 -4.23
C GLU A 193 56.13 -18.59 -4.37
N ALA A 194 54.92 -18.14 -4.03
CA ALA A 194 53.73 -18.98 -4.06
C ALA A 194 53.17 -19.17 -5.49
N LYS A 195 53.06 -20.42 -5.96
CA LYS A 195 52.40 -20.78 -7.23
C LYS A 195 50.94 -21.19 -6.99
N VAL A 196 49.98 -20.34 -7.40
CA VAL A 196 48.55 -20.63 -7.33
C VAL A 196 48.09 -21.31 -8.63
N THR A 197 47.41 -22.46 -8.54
CA THR A 197 46.80 -23.14 -9.71
C THR A 197 45.31 -23.36 -9.49
N VAL A 198 44.48 -22.92 -10.45
CA VAL A 198 43.03 -23.15 -10.46
C VAL A 198 42.73 -24.52 -11.07
N ARG A 199 42.07 -25.40 -10.33
CA ARG A 199 41.46 -26.60 -10.92
C ARG A 199 40.01 -26.30 -11.28
N LYS A 200 39.64 -26.57 -12.53
CA LYS A 200 38.25 -26.52 -13.00
C LYS A 200 37.49 -27.74 -12.45
N SER A 201 36.31 -27.50 -11.87
CA SER A 201 35.30 -28.51 -11.58
C SER A 201 34.50 -28.84 -12.82
#